data_AF-A0A9E5NG02-F1
#
_entry.id   AF-A0A9E5NG02-F1
#
_cell.length_a   1.000
_cell.length_b   1.000
_cell.length_c   1.000
_cell.angle_alpha   90.00
_cell.angle_beta   90.00
_cell.angle_gamma   90.00
#
_symmetry.space_group_name_H-M   'P 1'
#
loop_
_entity.id
_entity.type
_entity.pdbx_description
1 polymer ?
#
loop_
_entity_poly.entity_id
_entity_poly.type
_entity_poly.pdbx_seq_one_letter_code
_entity_poly.pdbx_strand_id
1 'polypeptide(L)'
;MQCTTGWRKWQGEWGAIAHTVAVVMLVLLSITGHQVEGLGGWLACPPRVIKLEEGRRPKRQDCGGGFAWRVGWAWMRESWVVAAARSEALLGLMFLTEWREWEWMYLLPWVVWIWKGLGVAWPRLGRRGWYRLVGRIWEEASRVALLWLALRWFCQHASSWEQGVWGAAVGGVTRLEDEGRAQVEVAEDESGVYHVRLSGTFELHVEGTVEFYKRMLVIFLGLLEAPGESRGSRRTRDGRTPFVRQQQMAVWFGVPQPHISRWFKYWLERDWRRMLSQRWGEILTEEVRQRVIGSWVTFPWWSARRMWEHLQSQESRITLPQVKQIGQESGWTLLRQRLRERYQISAESFRPRDEWLVGQLLGQVQR
;
A
#
# COMPACT_ATOMS: atom_id res chain seq x y z
N MET A 1 1.76 -18.89 22.94
CA MET A 1 2.86 -18.81 21.96
C MET A 1 2.81 -17.47 21.26
N GLN A 2 3.94 -16.85 20.91
CA GLN A 2 3.94 -15.59 20.16
C GLN A 2 4.59 -15.82 18.79
N CYS A 3 3.95 -15.31 17.74
CA CYS A 3 4.55 -15.26 16.40
C CYS A 3 5.41 -14.00 16.32
N THR A 4 6.65 -14.09 16.80
CA THR A 4 7.64 -13.02 16.78
C THR A 4 8.43 -13.09 15.48
N THR A 5 7.88 -12.48 14.43
CA THR A 5 8.79 -12.00 13.38
C THR A 5 9.54 -10.82 14.00
N GLY A 6 10.87 -10.90 14.15
CA GLY A 6 11.68 -9.75 14.60
C GLY A 6 11.46 -8.48 13.75
N TRP A 7 10.88 -8.68 12.57
CA TRP A 7 10.31 -7.71 11.65
C TRP A 7 9.16 -6.85 12.19
N ARG A 8 8.30 -7.40 13.07
CA ARG A 8 7.14 -6.66 13.60
C ARG A 8 7.55 -5.50 14.50
N LYS A 9 8.69 -5.64 15.19
CA LYS A 9 9.25 -4.59 16.05
C LYS A 9 9.80 -3.44 15.20
N TRP A 10 10.58 -3.76 14.17
CA TRP A 10 11.18 -2.76 13.27
C TRP A 10 10.13 -2.08 12.37
N GLN A 11 9.20 -2.82 11.75
CA GLN A 11 8.13 -2.21 10.95
C GLN A 11 7.10 -1.47 11.80
N GLY A 12 6.85 -1.90 13.04
CA GLY A 12 5.98 -1.18 13.96
C GLY A 12 6.58 0.16 14.37
N GLU A 13 7.87 0.18 14.71
CA GLU A 13 8.62 1.40 15.05
C GLU A 13 8.69 2.38 13.86
N TRP A 14 9.08 1.92 12.67
CA TRP A 14 9.12 2.79 11.48
C TRP A 14 7.73 3.19 10.99
N GLY A 15 6.74 2.31 11.13
CA GLY A 15 5.35 2.60 10.78
C GLY A 15 4.73 3.64 11.70
N ALA A 16 4.99 3.56 13.01
CA ALA A 16 4.57 4.55 13.99
C ALA A 16 5.29 5.89 13.77
N ILE A 17 6.59 5.87 13.49
CA ILE A 17 7.36 7.08 13.15
C ILE A 17 6.85 7.71 11.85
N ALA A 18 6.57 6.92 10.82
CA ALA A 18 6.02 7.42 9.57
C ALA A 18 4.61 8.00 9.75
N HIS A 19 3.77 7.36 10.57
CA HIS A 19 2.44 7.88 10.89
C HIS A 19 2.51 9.16 11.73
N THR A 20 3.39 9.24 12.74
CA THR A 20 3.57 10.47 13.54
C THR A 20 4.09 11.60 12.66
N VAL A 21 5.07 11.35 11.79
CA VAL A 21 5.57 12.35 10.83
C VAL A 21 4.48 12.78 9.86
N ALA A 22 3.68 11.85 9.33
CA ALA A 22 2.57 12.17 8.42
C ALA A 22 1.49 13.01 9.10
N VAL A 23 1.10 12.65 10.33
CA VAL A 23 0.11 13.40 11.13
C VAL A 23 0.65 14.79 11.47
N VAL A 24 1.92 14.90 11.88
CA VAL A 24 2.57 16.18 12.17
C VAL A 24 2.66 17.05 10.91
N MET A 25 3.04 16.48 9.75
CA MET A 25 3.02 17.21 8.48
C MET A 25 1.62 17.67 8.09
N LEU A 26 0.60 16.83 8.26
CA LEU A 26 -0.79 17.16 7.94
C LEU A 26 -1.32 18.28 8.85
N VAL A 27 -0.97 18.26 10.12
CA VAL A 27 -1.30 19.31 11.10
C VAL A 27 -0.57 20.61 10.74
N LEU A 28 0.73 20.56 10.44
CA LEU A 28 1.51 21.72 10.02
C LEU A 28 0.98 22.35 8.73
N LEU A 29 0.61 21.54 7.74
CA LEU A 29 -0.03 22.00 6.49
C LEU A 29 -1.39 22.65 6.76
N SER A 30 -2.19 22.07 7.65
CA SER A 30 -3.50 22.60 8.03
C SER A 30 -3.41 23.96 8.76
N ILE A 31 -2.40 24.13 9.62
CA ILE A 31 -2.13 25.35 10.39
C ILE A 31 -1.57 26.46 9.49
N THR A 32 -0.56 26.14 8.67
CA THR A 32 0.12 27.12 7.81
C THR A 32 -0.75 27.60 6.66
N GLY A 33 -1.80 26.86 6.28
CA GLY A 33 -2.75 27.25 5.24
C GLY A 33 -2.10 27.47 3.89
N HIS A 34 -0.88 26.97 3.68
CA HIS A 34 -0.19 27.01 2.41
C HIS A 34 -0.85 25.99 1.50
N GLN A 35 -1.30 26.43 0.31
CA GLN A 35 -1.71 25.49 -0.71
C GLN A 35 -0.49 24.62 -1.08
N VAL A 36 -0.70 23.30 -1.06
CA VAL A 36 0.32 22.28 -1.36
C VAL A 36 0.90 22.46 -2.78
N GLU A 37 0.22 23.23 -3.64
CA GLU A 37 0.71 23.63 -4.96
C GLU A 37 2.03 24.43 -4.92
N GLY A 38 2.39 25.04 -3.78
CA GLY A 38 3.66 25.77 -3.60
C GLY A 38 4.87 24.92 -3.19
N LEU A 39 4.70 23.64 -2.84
CA LEU A 39 5.79 22.76 -2.38
C LEU A 39 6.35 21.84 -3.49
N GLY A 40 5.78 21.90 -4.69
CA GLY A 40 6.30 21.27 -5.92
C GLY A 40 7.48 22.04 -6.53
N GLY A 41 8.38 22.55 -5.69
CA GLY A 41 9.51 23.39 -6.07
C GLY A 41 10.69 22.61 -6.66
N TRP A 42 10.46 21.70 -7.62
CA TRP A 42 11.49 21.24 -8.56
C TRP A 42 10.80 20.96 -9.92
N LEU A 43 11.13 21.78 -10.93
CA LEU A 43 10.81 21.64 -12.38
C LEU A 43 9.47 22.15 -12.95
N ALA A 44 8.90 23.25 -12.47
CA ALA A 44 7.96 24.03 -13.29
C ALA A 44 8.35 25.51 -13.33
N CYS A 45 8.64 25.99 -14.54
CA CYS A 45 8.95 27.39 -14.83
C CYS A 45 7.90 28.33 -14.22
N PRO A 46 8.29 29.48 -13.63
CA PRO A 46 7.32 30.44 -13.14
C PRO A 46 6.46 30.93 -14.31
N PRO A 47 5.14 31.09 -14.13
CA PRO A 47 4.30 31.66 -15.17
C PRO A 47 4.83 33.07 -15.48
N ARG A 48 5.18 33.29 -16.74
CA ARG A 48 5.54 34.61 -17.26
C ARG A 48 4.41 35.57 -16.89
N VAL A 49 4.73 36.53 -16.03
CA VAL A 49 3.91 37.71 -15.79
C VAL A 49 3.74 38.40 -17.14
N ILE A 50 2.56 38.23 -17.74
CA ILE A 50 2.12 39.06 -18.85
C ILE A 50 2.04 40.46 -18.26
N LYS A 51 2.98 41.33 -18.63
CA LYS A 51 2.83 42.78 -18.48
C LYS A 51 1.62 43.16 -19.31
N LEU A 52 0.45 43.17 -18.66
CA LEU A 52 -0.75 43.78 -19.21
C LEU A 52 -0.44 45.27 -19.35
N GLU A 53 -0.45 45.74 -20.58
CA GLU A 53 -0.13 47.11 -20.96
C GLU A 53 -0.82 48.14 -20.05
N GLU A 54 -0.05 49.16 -19.68
CA GLU A 54 -0.54 50.41 -19.11
C GLU A 54 -1.44 51.12 -20.14
N GLY A 55 -2.71 50.71 -20.19
CA GLY A 55 -3.66 51.22 -21.16
C GLY A 55 -5.05 51.34 -20.56
N ARG A 56 -5.38 52.56 -20.12
CA ARG A 56 -6.68 53.04 -19.59
C ARG A 56 -6.94 52.76 -18.12
N ARG A 57 -6.83 53.85 -17.34
CA ARG A 57 -7.49 54.02 -16.04
C ARG A 57 -8.95 53.54 -16.15
N PRO A 58 -9.37 52.49 -15.43
CA PRO A 58 -10.78 52.21 -15.31
C PRO A 58 -11.41 53.39 -14.56
N LYS A 59 -12.34 54.05 -15.24
CA LYS A 59 -13.26 55.04 -14.67
C LYS A 59 -13.77 54.43 -13.36
N ARG A 60 -13.54 55.10 -12.23
CA ARG A 60 -14.17 54.76 -10.94
C ARG A 60 -15.67 54.80 -11.18
N GLN A 61 -16.23 53.66 -11.52
CA GLN A 61 -17.65 53.46 -11.55
C GLN A 61 -18.01 53.33 -10.08
N ASP A 62 -18.67 54.38 -9.57
CA ASP A 62 -19.41 54.35 -8.32
C ASP A 62 -20.44 53.22 -8.41
N CYS A 63 -19.98 52.00 -8.12
CA CYS A 63 -20.86 50.89 -7.86
C CYS A 63 -21.43 51.12 -6.47
N GLY A 64 -22.64 51.68 -6.46
CA GLY A 64 -23.54 51.64 -5.33
C GLY A 64 -23.50 50.27 -4.68
N GLY A 65 -23.63 50.22 -3.36
CA GLY A 65 -23.40 49.02 -2.54
C GLY A 65 -24.44 47.92 -2.74
N GLY A 66 -24.44 47.35 -3.94
CA GLY A 66 -25.14 46.14 -4.33
C GLY A 66 -24.34 44.92 -3.92
N PHE A 67 -25.10 43.89 -3.57
CA PHE A 67 -24.63 42.58 -3.15
C PHE A 67 -23.82 41.93 -4.29
N ALA A 68 -22.53 41.66 -4.06
CA ALA A 68 -21.63 41.11 -5.08
C ALA A 68 -21.68 39.57 -5.09
N TRP A 69 -22.88 39.01 -5.19
CA TRP A 69 -23.15 37.58 -5.01
C TRP A 69 -22.30 36.68 -5.93
N ARG A 70 -22.08 37.09 -7.18
CA ARG A 70 -21.28 36.31 -8.15
C ARG A 70 -19.82 36.16 -7.73
N VAL A 71 -19.22 37.22 -7.16
CA VAL A 71 -17.83 37.19 -6.69
C VAL A 71 -17.72 36.36 -5.42
N GLY A 72 -18.68 36.49 -4.50
CA GLY A 72 -18.77 35.64 -3.31
C GLY A 72 -18.90 34.16 -3.65
N TRP A 73 -19.74 33.82 -4.63
CA TRP A 73 -19.96 32.43 -5.05
C TRP A 73 -18.72 31.81 -5.71
N ALA A 74 -18.03 32.56 -6.56
CA ALA A 74 -16.78 32.11 -7.17
C ALA A 74 -15.71 31.80 -6.11
N TRP A 75 -15.55 32.71 -5.14
CA TRP A 75 -14.63 32.51 -4.01
C TRP A 75 -15.01 31.29 -3.16
N MET A 76 -16.31 31.09 -2.87
CA MET A 76 -16.78 29.92 -2.11
C MET A 76 -16.43 28.61 -2.83
N ARG A 77 -16.66 28.53 -4.14
CA ARG A 77 -16.36 27.34 -4.95
C ARG A 77 -14.87 26.99 -4.99
N GLU A 78 -13.99 27.97 -4.84
CA GLU A 78 -12.54 27.77 -4.87
C GLU A 78 -11.95 27.47 -3.48
N SER A 79 -12.57 27.98 -2.42
CA SER A 79 -12.01 27.92 -1.06
C SER A 79 -12.58 26.83 -0.14
N TRP A 80 -13.67 26.14 -0.52
CA TRP A 80 -14.30 25.12 0.33
C TRP A 80 -13.37 23.94 0.65
N VAL A 81 -12.45 23.60 -0.25
CA VAL A 81 -11.48 22.50 -0.07
C VAL A 81 -10.64 22.70 1.18
N VAL A 82 -10.29 23.94 1.50
CA VAL A 82 -9.51 24.27 2.71
C VAL A 82 -10.33 24.06 3.98
N ALA A 83 -11.62 24.38 3.95
CA ALA A 83 -12.53 24.13 5.08
C ALA A 83 -12.74 22.62 5.28
N ALA A 84 -12.93 21.87 4.19
CA ALA A 84 -13.10 20.43 4.21
C ALA A 84 -11.87 19.72 4.80
N ALA A 85 -10.68 20.02 4.27
CA ALA A 85 -9.41 19.45 4.76
C ALA A 85 -9.17 19.72 6.25
N ARG A 86 -9.47 20.94 6.72
CA ARG A 86 -9.36 21.28 8.16
C ARG A 86 -10.39 20.53 9.01
N SER A 87 -11.62 20.35 8.52
CA SER A 87 -12.63 19.56 9.23
C SER A 87 -12.28 18.08 9.30
N GLU A 88 -11.72 17.51 8.23
CA GLU A 88 -11.22 16.13 8.22
C GLU A 88 -10.05 15.93 9.18
N ALA A 89 -9.10 16.88 9.23
CA ALA A 89 -7.99 16.83 10.18
C ALA A 89 -8.49 16.87 11.65
N LEU A 90 -9.48 17.72 11.95
CA LEU A 90 -10.11 17.77 13.27
C LEU A 90 -10.85 16.47 13.60
N LEU A 91 -11.62 15.92 12.65
CA LEU A 91 -12.33 14.65 12.81
C LEU A 91 -11.35 13.49 13.07
N GLY A 92 -10.26 13.42 12.30
CA GLY A 92 -9.22 12.41 12.49
C GLY A 92 -8.58 12.51 13.87
N LEU A 93 -8.22 13.72 14.31
CA LEU A 93 -7.66 13.94 15.65
C LEU A 93 -8.66 13.62 16.76
N MET A 94 -9.94 13.97 16.60
CA MET A 94 -10.99 13.64 17.56
C MET A 94 -11.21 12.13 17.68
N PHE A 95 -11.26 11.42 16.55
CA PHE A 95 -11.39 9.97 16.53
C PHE A 95 -10.21 9.29 17.23
N LEU A 96 -9.00 9.80 17.02
CA LEU A 96 -7.78 9.31 17.65
C LEU A 96 -7.67 9.63 19.16
N THR A 97 -8.39 10.63 19.64
CA THR A 97 -8.33 11.08 21.06
C THR A 97 -9.55 10.66 21.89
N GLU A 98 -10.48 9.89 21.29
CA GLU A 98 -11.72 9.38 21.89
C GLU A 98 -12.61 10.47 22.54
N TRP A 99 -12.50 11.71 22.10
CA TRP A 99 -13.24 12.84 22.66
C TRP A 99 -14.57 13.05 21.95
N ARG A 100 -15.63 12.42 22.47
CA ARG A 100 -16.98 12.50 21.89
C ARG A 100 -17.78 13.75 22.32
N GLU A 101 -17.38 14.45 23.37
CA GLU A 101 -18.17 15.57 23.91
C GLU A 101 -18.09 16.87 23.07
N TRP A 102 -17.12 16.97 22.16
CA TRP A 102 -16.82 18.19 21.42
C TRP A 102 -17.09 18.03 19.91
N GLU A 103 -18.10 17.23 19.55
CA GLU A 103 -18.49 16.97 18.16
C GLU A 103 -18.68 18.26 17.36
N TRP A 104 -19.16 19.35 17.95
CA TRP A 104 -19.34 20.61 17.21
C TRP A 104 -18.02 21.26 16.72
N MET A 105 -16.84 20.86 17.21
CA MET A 105 -15.56 21.45 16.80
C MET A 105 -15.23 21.25 15.32
N TYR A 106 -15.63 20.13 14.69
CA TYR A 106 -15.37 19.92 13.26
C TYR A 106 -16.15 20.91 12.37
N LEU A 107 -17.18 21.56 12.92
CA LEU A 107 -17.94 22.61 12.23
C LEU A 107 -17.26 23.98 12.31
N LEU A 108 -16.27 24.18 13.17
CA LEU A 108 -15.56 25.46 13.31
C LEU A 108 -14.99 25.97 11.98
N PRO A 109 -14.25 25.17 11.17
CA PRO A 109 -13.74 25.60 9.88
C PRO A 109 -14.85 26.04 8.91
N TRP A 110 -16.01 25.36 8.95
CA TRP A 110 -17.16 25.69 8.12
C TRP A 110 -17.78 27.03 8.53
N VAL A 111 -17.90 27.30 9.83
CA VAL A 111 -18.38 28.60 10.32
C VAL A 111 -17.41 29.73 9.95
N VAL A 112 -16.08 29.52 10.07
CA VAL A 112 -15.07 30.50 9.58
C VAL A 112 -15.26 30.75 8.08
N TRP A 113 -15.45 29.68 7.30
CA TRP A 113 -15.56 29.75 5.85
C TRP A 113 -16.82 30.50 5.40
N ILE A 114 -17.99 30.19 5.98
CA ILE A 114 -19.24 30.91 5.74
C ILE A 114 -19.09 32.39 6.11
N TRP A 115 -18.46 32.67 7.27
CA TRP A 115 -18.19 34.04 7.70
C TRP A 115 -17.28 34.77 6.72
N LYS A 116 -16.20 34.17 6.21
CA LYS A 116 -15.35 34.83 5.21
C LYS A 116 -16.11 35.05 3.88
N GLY A 117 -16.89 34.05 3.43
CA GLY A 117 -17.68 34.14 2.21
C GLY A 117 -18.74 35.23 2.23
N LEU A 118 -19.41 35.41 3.38
CA LEU A 118 -20.38 36.49 3.57
C LEU A 118 -19.72 37.88 3.51
N GLY A 119 -18.47 38.01 3.97
CA GLY A 119 -17.69 39.24 3.87
C GLY A 119 -17.29 39.61 2.45
N VAL A 120 -17.03 38.58 1.61
CA VAL A 120 -16.73 38.74 0.17
C VAL A 120 -18.01 39.07 -0.62
N ALA A 121 -19.11 38.38 -0.35
CA ALA A 121 -20.40 38.64 -0.98
C ALA A 121 -20.96 40.03 -0.60
N TRP A 122 -20.67 40.51 0.62
CA TRP A 122 -21.08 41.81 1.13
C TRP A 122 -19.88 42.69 1.56
N PRO A 123 -19.23 43.42 0.62
CA PRO A 123 -18.02 44.21 0.91
C PRO A 123 -18.21 45.34 1.93
N ARG A 124 -19.45 45.82 2.14
CA ARG A 124 -19.77 46.77 3.22
C ARG A 124 -19.70 46.12 4.61
N LEU A 125 -20.12 44.86 4.73
CA LEU A 125 -20.07 44.11 5.98
C LEU A 125 -18.63 43.73 6.33
N GLY A 126 -17.86 43.23 5.35
CA GLY A 126 -16.45 42.89 5.53
C GLY A 126 -15.54 44.06 5.92
N ARG A 127 -15.94 45.30 5.60
CA ARG A 127 -15.21 46.52 6.00
C ARG A 127 -15.43 46.92 7.47
N ARG A 128 -16.48 46.43 8.13
CA ARG A 128 -16.75 46.74 9.55
C ARG A 128 -15.69 46.10 10.44
N GLY A 129 -15.17 46.87 11.40
CA GLY A 129 -14.09 46.43 12.29
C GLY A 129 -14.45 45.19 13.11
N TRP A 130 -15.66 45.15 13.67
CA TRP A 130 -16.14 44.02 14.47
C TRP A 130 -16.20 42.71 13.66
N TYR A 131 -16.53 42.79 12.36
CA TYR A 131 -16.62 41.62 11.49
C TYR A 131 -15.27 40.93 11.31
N ARG A 132 -14.22 41.74 11.12
CA ARG A 132 -12.83 41.28 11.01
C ARG A 132 -12.31 40.76 12.35
N LEU A 133 -12.72 41.39 13.45
CA LEU A 133 -12.34 40.95 14.80
C LEU A 133 -12.92 39.56 15.10
N VAL A 134 -14.23 39.36 14.89
CA VAL A 134 -14.90 38.07 15.09
C VAL A 134 -14.29 36.99 14.20
N GLY A 135 -14.05 37.29 12.92
CA GLY A 135 -13.41 36.34 12.00
C GLY A 135 -12.00 35.92 12.46
N ARG A 136 -11.22 36.86 13.02
CA ARG A 136 -9.89 36.58 13.57
C ARG A 136 -9.97 35.71 14.82
N ILE A 137 -10.90 36.00 15.73
CA ILE A 137 -11.11 35.19 16.95
C ILE A 137 -11.46 33.76 16.57
N TRP A 138 -12.35 33.56 15.60
CA TRP A 138 -12.78 32.23 15.19
C TRP A 138 -11.66 31.44 14.49
N GLU A 139 -10.84 32.12 13.68
CA GLU A 139 -9.66 31.52 13.05
C GLU A 139 -8.62 31.11 14.08
N GLU A 140 -8.35 31.96 15.08
CA GLU A 140 -7.39 31.65 16.13
C GLU A 140 -7.89 30.53 17.06
N ALA A 141 -9.19 30.53 17.39
CA ALA A 141 -9.81 29.45 18.14
C ALA A 141 -9.68 28.10 17.42
N SER A 142 -9.87 28.07 16.09
CA SER A 142 -9.70 26.84 15.29
C SER A 142 -8.25 26.35 15.27
N ARG A 143 -7.27 27.25 15.26
CA ARG A 143 -5.83 26.91 15.31
C ARG A 143 -5.42 26.40 16.67
N VAL A 144 -5.88 27.07 17.74
CA VAL A 144 -5.63 26.64 19.12
C VAL A 144 -6.26 25.28 19.37
N ALA A 145 -7.46 25.02 18.87
CA ALA A 145 -8.11 23.72 18.95
C ALA A 145 -7.27 22.60 18.27
N LEU A 146 -6.80 22.85 17.04
CA LEU A 146 -5.92 21.93 16.32
C LEU A 146 -4.62 21.66 17.08
N LEU A 147 -3.94 22.71 17.55
CA LEU A 147 -2.70 22.61 18.30
C LEU A 147 -2.89 21.85 19.61
N TRP A 148 -3.96 22.13 20.34
CA TRP A 148 -4.27 21.48 21.60
C TRP A 148 -4.59 20.00 21.42
N LEU A 149 -5.40 19.64 20.42
CA LEU A 149 -5.70 18.23 20.10
C LEU A 149 -4.44 17.48 19.64
N ALA A 150 -3.61 18.09 18.79
CA ALA A 150 -2.35 17.51 18.34
C ALA A 150 -1.35 17.31 19.47
N LEU A 151 -1.18 18.31 20.34
CA LEU A 151 -0.29 18.22 21.51
C LEU A 151 -0.78 17.16 22.48
N ARG A 152 -2.09 17.07 22.73
CA ARG A 152 -2.67 16.05 23.61
C ARG A 152 -2.49 14.65 23.04
N TRP A 153 -2.78 14.44 21.76
CA TRP A 153 -2.50 13.18 21.08
C TRP A 153 -1.03 12.79 21.21
N PHE A 154 -0.12 13.76 21.00
CA PHE A 154 1.31 13.56 21.20
C PHE A 154 1.66 13.18 22.64
N CYS A 155 1.09 13.85 23.66
CA CYS A 155 1.31 13.52 25.06
C CYS A 155 0.78 12.12 25.44
N GLN A 156 -0.40 11.74 24.94
CA GLN A 156 -0.94 10.39 25.12
C GLN A 156 -0.01 9.34 24.51
N HIS A 157 0.47 9.57 23.28
CA HIS A 157 1.39 8.65 22.62
C HIS A 157 2.79 8.64 23.26
N ALA A 158 3.30 9.79 23.70
CA ALA A 158 4.58 9.91 24.40
C ALA A 158 4.57 9.21 25.77
N SER A 159 3.46 9.30 26.52
CA SER A 159 3.29 8.54 27.77
C SER A 159 3.25 7.03 27.54
N SER A 160 2.70 6.60 26.39
CA SER A 160 2.75 5.20 25.99
C SER A 160 4.15 4.75 25.55
N TRP A 161 5.04 5.68 25.16
CA TRP A 161 6.44 5.38 24.85
C TRP A 161 7.30 5.20 26.11
N GLU A 162 7.06 5.97 27.16
CA GLU A 162 7.78 5.77 28.43
C GLU A 162 7.35 4.51 29.19
N GLN A 163 6.11 4.03 28.99
CA GLN A 163 5.61 2.80 29.61
C GLN A 163 5.56 1.58 28.66
N GLY A 164 5.86 1.77 27.36
CA GLY A 164 5.53 0.82 26.30
C GLY A 164 6.72 0.34 25.47
N VAL A 165 7.77 -0.16 26.14
CA VAL A 165 8.55 -1.27 25.54
C VAL A 165 7.69 -2.55 25.46
N TRP A 166 6.49 -2.61 26.06
CA TRP A 166 5.72 -3.86 26.17
C TRP A 166 4.20 -3.84 25.95
N GLY A 167 3.51 -2.73 25.67
CA GLY A 167 2.05 -2.87 25.59
C GLY A 167 1.29 -1.69 25.02
N ALA A 168 1.20 -1.62 23.70
CA ALA A 168 0.01 -1.08 23.03
C ALA A 168 0.04 -1.46 21.55
N ALA A 169 -0.47 -2.65 21.23
CA ALA A 169 -1.00 -2.92 19.90
C ALA A 169 -2.49 -3.23 20.07
N VAL A 170 -3.30 -2.34 19.54
CA VAL A 170 -4.74 -2.51 19.34
C VAL A 170 -4.99 -3.84 18.65
N GLY A 171 -5.85 -4.64 19.27
CA GLY A 171 -6.15 -6.01 18.88
C GLY A 171 -6.39 -6.83 20.13
N GLY A 172 -7.55 -6.62 20.76
CA GLY A 172 -7.99 -7.42 21.89
C GLY A 172 -7.94 -8.91 21.53
N VAL A 173 -6.94 -9.59 22.08
CA VAL A 173 -6.99 -11.03 22.29
C VAL A 173 -7.17 -11.17 23.78
N THR A 174 -8.39 -11.56 24.15
CA THR A 174 -8.75 -11.98 25.50
C THR A 174 -7.67 -12.91 26.05
N ARG A 175 -6.97 -12.43 27.06
CA ARG A 175 -6.06 -13.22 27.89
C ARG A 175 -6.94 -14.14 28.73
N LEU A 176 -7.33 -15.28 28.16
CA LEU A 176 -7.82 -16.39 28.95
C LEU A 176 -6.59 -17.13 29.46
N GLU A 177 -6.44 -17.04 30.77
CA GLU A 177 -5.54 -17.84 31.58
C GLU A 177 -5.80 -19.32 31.27
N ASP A 178 -4.76 -20.00 30.80
CA ASP A 178 -4.59 -21.40 31.11
C ASP A 178 -3.08 -21.68 31.21
N GLU A 179 -2.66 -22.18 32.37
CA GLU A 179 -1.28 -22.54 32.73
C GLU A 179 -0.85 -23.85 32.03
N GLY A 180 -1.24 -24.02 30.77
CA GLY A 180 -0.86 -25.16 29.93
C GLY A 180 0.49 -24.92 29.27
N ARG A 181 1.45 -25.83 29.51
CA ARG A 181 2.70 -25.89 28.73
C ARG A 181 2.38 -25.78 27.23
N ALA A 182 3.09 -24.90 26.53
CA ALA A 182 2.94 -24.73 25.10
C ALA A 182 3.16 -26.08 24.39
N GLN A 183 2.17 -26.58 23.66
CA GLN A 183 2.22 -27.85 22.92
C GLN A 183 1.73 -27.65 21.48
N VAL A 184 2.39 -28.32 20.53
CA VAL A 184 1.98 -28.38 19.12
C VAL A 184 1.86 -29.83 18.70
N GLU A 185 0.69 -30.20 18.22
CA GLU A 185 0.41 -31.51 17.62
C GLU A 185 0.02 -31.31 16.17
N VAL A 186 0.55 -32.16 15.29
CA VAL A 186 0.24 -32.18 13.86
C VAL A 186 -0.14 -33.60 13.50
N ALA A 187 -1.36 -33.78 12.97
CA ALA A 187 -1.85 -35.04 12.45
C ALA A 187 -2.25 -34.87 10.97
N GLU A 188 -1.99 -35.87 10.15
CA GLU A 188 -2.46 -35.93 8.76
C GLU A 188 -3.62 -36.91 8.69
N ASP A 189 -4.75 -36.47 8.13
CA ASP A 189 -5.92 -37.31 7.89
C ASP A 189 -5.76 -38.15 6.60
N GLU A 190 -6.56 -39.21 6.44
CA GLU A 190 -6.57 -40.08 5.26
C GLU A 190 -6.88 -39.31 3.96
N SER A 191 -7.56 -38.17 4.07
CA SER A 191 -7.84 -37.24 2.98
C SER A 191 -6.64 -36.36 2.56
N GLY A 192 -5.52 -36.42 3.29
CA GLY A 192 -4.33 -35.59 3.08
C GLY A 192 -4.46 -34.16 3.65
N VAL A 193 -5.37 -33.94 4.61
CA VAL A 193 -5.52 -32.68 5.34
C VAL A 193 -4.68 -32.71 6.62
N TYR A 194 -3.90 -31.66 6.85
CA TYR A 194 -3.14 -31.47 8.08
C TYR A 194 -4.00 -30.76 9.14
N HIS A 195 -4.13 -31.41 10.29
CA HIS A 195 -4.74 -30.88 11.50
C HIS A 195 -3.63 -30.44 12.45
N VAL A 196 -3.56 -29.14 12.72
CA VAL A 196 -2.57 -28.56 13.63
C VAL A 196 -3.27 -28.02 14.86
N ARG A 197 -2.92 -28.55 16.04
CA ARG A 197 -3.46 -28.11 17.33
C ARG A 197 -2.39 -27.39 18.13
N LEU A 198 -2.62 -26.12 18.44
CA LEU A 198 -1.75 -25.31 19.31
C LEU A 198 -2.44 -25.14 20.68
N SER A 199 -1.77 -25.58 21.75
CA SER A 199 -2.20 -25.39 23.16
C SER A 199 -3.66 -25.77 23.45
N GLY A 200 -4.20 -26.78 22.76
CA GLY A 200 -5.54 -27.33 23.01
C GLY A 200 -6.72 -26.51 22.47
N THR A 201 -6.55 -25.20 22.24
CA THR A 201 -7.63 -24.24 21.93
C THR A 201 -7.61 -23.70 20.50
N PHE A 202 -6.49 -23.81 19.79
CA PHE A 202 -6.39 -23.35 18.41
C PHE A 202 -6.18 -24.53 17.47
N GLU A 203 -7.13 -24.74 16.57
CA GLU A 203 -7.10 -25.79 15.56
C GLU A 203 -7.06 -25.17 14.16
N LEU A 204 -6.09 -25.61 13.36
CA LEU A 204 -5.91 -25.17 11.99
C LEU A 204 -5.98 -26.39 11.07
N HIS A 205 -6.83 -26.29 10.04
CA HIS A 205 -7.03 -27.32 9.05
C HIS A 205 -6.44 -26.83 7.73
N VAL A 206 -5.48 -27.56 7.19
CA VAL A 206 -4.76 -27.16 5.98
C VAL A 206 -4.74 -28.29 4.98
N GLU A 207 -5.25 -28.06 3.78
CA GLU A 207 -5.23 -29.05 2.72
C GLU A 207 -3.78 -29.33 2.28
N GLY A 208 -3.31 -30.56 2.51
CA GLY A 208 -1.94 -30.98 2.27
C GLY A 208 -1.63 -31.39 0.83
N THR A 209 -2.67 -31.57 0.01
CA THR A 209 -2.57 -31.82 -1.44
C THR A 209 -1.96 -30.63 -2.19
N VAL A 210 -2.14 -29.42 -1.64
CA VAL A 210 -1.60 -28.18 -2.19
C VAL A 210 -0.26 -27.88 -1.52
N GLU A 211 0.81 -28.08 -2.28
CA GLU A 211 2.19 -27.87 -1.84
C GLU A 211 2.43 -26.46 -1.27
N PHE A 212 1.76 -25.44 -1.81
CA PHE A 212 1.81 -24.08 -1.28
C PHE A 212 1.32 -24.00 0.17
N TYR A 213 0.18 -24.62 0.48
CA TYR A 213 -0.38 -24.59 1.83
C TYR A 213 0.52 -25.34 2.82
N LYS A 214 1.05 -26.50 2.41
CA LYS A 214 2.06 -27.25 3.15
C LYS A 214 3.29 -26.39 3.48
N ARG A 215 3.82 -25.65 2.49
CA ARG A 215 4.97 -24.73 2.69
C ARG A 215 4.65 -23.60 3.66
N MET A 216 3.50 -22.96 3.50
CA MET A 216 3.08 -21.86 4.38
C MET A 216 2.90 -22.33 5.82
N LEU A 217 2.35 -23.53 6.00
CA LEU A 217 2.20 -24.14 7.31
C LEU A 217 3.56 -24.44 7.97
N VAL A 218 4.51 -24.99 7.20
CA VAL A 218 5.88 -25.23 7.67
C VAL A 218 6.58 -23.94 8.08
N ILE A 219 6.44 -22.87 7.28
CA ILE A 219 6.98 -21.57 7.66
C ILE A 219 6.33 -21.09 8.95
N PHE A 220 4.99 -21.05 9.01
CA PHE A 220 4.25 -20.59 10.17
C PHE A 220 4.70 -21.28 11.47
N LEU A 221 4.79 -22.62 11.46
CA LEU A 221 5.24 -23.39 12.61
C LEU A 221 6.68 -23.08 13.04
N GLY A 222 7.58 -22.86 12.08
CA GLY A 222 8.95 -22.42 12.38
C GLY A 222 9.09 -20.91 12.66
N LEU A 223 8.01 -20.13 12.59
CA LEU A 223 7.95 -18.76 13.10
C LEU A 223 7.45 -18.68 14.55
N LEU A 224 6.91 -19.76 15.10
CA LEU A 224 6.45 -19.79 16.49
C LEU A 224 7.63 -19.78 17.45
N GLU A 225 7.58 -18.89 18.44
CA GLU A 225 8.51 -18.85 19.57
C GLU A 225 7.72 -18.95 20.89
N ALA A 226 8.26 -19.69 21.85
CA ALA A 226 7.73 -19.74 23.21
C ALA A 226 8.47 -18.71 24.09
N PRO A 227 7.74 -17.83 24.79
CA PRO A 227 8.36 -16.87 25.70
C PRO A 227 9.01 -17.59 26.90
N GLY A 228 10.21 -17.15 27.29
CA GLY A 228 10.89 -17.61 28.51
C GLY A 228 11.84 -18.81 28.35
N GLU A 229 11.90 -19.44 27.18
CA GLU A 229 12.85 -20.53 26.95
C GLU A 229 14.16 -20.03 26.33
N SER A 230 15.09 -19.61 27.18
CA SER A 230 16.51 -19.45 26.84
C SER A 230 17.16 -20.84 26.70
N ARG A 231 16.68 -21.68 25.77
CA ARG A 231 17.23 -23.02 25.53
C ARG A 231 18.61 -22.90 24.89
N GLY A 232 19.62 -23.59 25.45
CA GLY A 232 21.03 -23.57 25.02
C GLY A 232 21.35 -24.16 23.64
N SER A 233 20.36 -24.28 22.74
CA SER A 233 20.58 -24.79 21.40
C SER A 233 21.07 -23.71 20.45
N ARG A 234 21.80 -24.11 19.41
CA ARG A 234 22.24 -23.23 18.32
C ARG A 234 21.04 -22.47 17.73
N ARG A 235 21.14 -21.13 17.74
CA ARG A 235 20.17 -20.24 17.08
C ARG A 235 20.11 -20.53 15.58
N THR A 236 18.94 -20.32 14.99
CA THR A 236 18.81 -20.35 13.53
C THR A 236 19.63 -19.22 12.89
N ARG A 237 19.84 -19.28 11.57
CA ARG A 237 20.67 -18.31 10.82
C ARG A 237 20.23 -16.86 11.02
N ASP A 238 18.96 -16.64 11.31
CA ASP A 238 18.30 -15.37 11.59
C ASP A 238 18.18 -15.07 13.11
N GLY A 239 18.90 -15.79 13.96
CA GLY A 239 19.03 -15.51 15.39
C GLY A 239 17.89 -16.03 16.26
N ARG A 240 16.91 -16.72 15.68
CA ARG A 240 15.69 -17.20 16.34
C ARG A 240 15.88 -18.55 17.02
N THR A 241 14.98 -18.86 17.95
CA THR A 241 14.90 -20.18 18.60
C THR A 241 13.49 -20.73 18.40
N PRO A 242 13.22 -21.36 17.24
CA PRO A 242 11.87 -21.77 16.89
C PRO A 242 11.38 -22.85 17.86
N PHE A 243 10.10 -22.74 18.24
CA PHE A 243 9.42 -23.69 19.09
C PHE A 243 9.35 -25.08 18.44
N VAL A 244 9.03 -25.13 17.14
CA VAL A 244 9.04 -26.36 16.33
C VAL A 244 10.36 -26.49 15.57
N ARG A 245 11.07 -27.61 15.74
CA ARG A 245 12.35 -27.86 15.06
C ARG A 245 12.14 -28.24 13.59
N GLN A 246 13.11 -27.90 12.74
CA GLN A 246 13.11 -28.35 11.33
C GLN A 246 13.13 -29.87 11.21
N GLN A 247 13.80 -30.59 12.11
CA GLN A 247 13.79 -32.06 12.17
C GLN A 247 12.38 -32.59 12.44
N GLN A 248 11.66 -31.97 13.37
CA GLN A 248 10.30 -32.34 13.73
C GLN A 248 9.32 -32.04 12.58
N MET A 249 9.44 -30.86 11.95
CA MET A 249 8.66 -30.53 10.75
C MET A 249 8.96 -31.49 9.58
N ALA A 250 10.22 -31.91 9.41
CA ALA A 250 10.56 -32.87 8.37
C ALA A 250 9.85 -34.21 8.56
N VAL A 251 9.73 -34.67 9.82
CA VAL A 251 8.99 -35.88 10.16
C VAL A 251 7.48 -35.68 9.94
N TRP A 252 6.91 -34.59 10.46
CA TRP A 252 5.47 -34.34 10.39
C TRP A 252 4.93 -34.15 8.98
N PHE A 253 5.70 -33.50 8.09
CA PHE A 253 5.24 -33.19 6.74
C PHE A 253 5.82 -34.13 5.67
N GLY A 254 6.67 -35.09 6.06
CA GLY A 254 7.39 -35.96 5.11
C GLY A 254 8.33 -35.21 4.17
N VAL A 255 8.79 -34.02 4.56
CA VAL A 255 9.61 -33.14 3.71
C VAL A 255 11.07 -33.19 4.13
N PRO A 256 12.02 -33.45 3.22
CA PRO A 256 13.45 -33.38 3.53
C PRO A 256 13.88 -32.02 4.10
N GLN A 257 14.69 -32.03 5.16
CA GLN A 257 15.22 -30.80 5.80
C GLN A 257 15.86 -29.79 4.83
N PRO A 258 16.59 -30.20 3.77
CA PRO A 258 17.14 -29.25 2.80
C PRO A 258 16.06 -28.42 2.08
N HIS A 259 14.86 -28.98 1.88
CA HIS A 259 13.75 -28.25 1.25
C HIS A 259 13.15 -27.24 2.21
N ILE A 260 12.93 -27.64 3.46
CA ILE A 260 12.49 -26.74 4.54
C ILE A 260 13.46 -25.57 4.68
N SER A 261 14.77 -25.84 4.67
CA SER A 261 15.80 -24.81 4.69
C SER A 261 15.73 -23.84 3.50
N ARG A 262 15.45 -24.34 2.28
CA ARG A 262 15.24 -23.47 1.11
C ARG A 262 14.00 -22.59 1.24
N TRP A 263 12.91 -23.12 1.80
CA TRP A 263 11.70 -22.33 2.01
C TRP A 263 11.92 -21.20 3.01
N PHE A 264 12.61 -21.48 4.14
CA PHE A 264 13.01 -20.42 5.07
C PHE A 264 13.94 -19.40 4.42
N LYS A 265 14.86 -19.84 3.54
CA LYS A 265 15.71 -18.93 2.77
C LYS A 265 14.88 -18.01 1.88
N TYR A 266 13.92 -18.54 1.10
CA TYR A 266 13.05 -17.72 0.26
C TYR A 266 12.20 -16.75 1.06
N TRP A 267 11.67 -17.20 2.20
CA TRP A 267 10.93 -16.34 3.13
C TRP A 267 11.76 -15.17 3.65
N LEU A 268 12.98 -15.45 4.12
CA LEU A 268 13.90 -14.43 4.64
C LEU A 268 14.39 -13.47 3.55
N GLU A 269 14.64 -13.97 2.34
CA GLU A 269 15.04 -13.18 1.16
C GLU A 269 13.86 -12.45 0.50
N ARG A 270 12.62 -12.66 0.99
CA ARG A 270 11.36 -12.17 0.38
C ARG A 270 11.20 -12.54 -1.09
N ASP A 271 11.74 -13.69 -1.47
CA ASP A 271 11.60 -14.24 -2.82
C ASP A 271 10.23 -14.91 -2.94
N TRP A 272 9.17 -14.09 -2.93
CA TRP A 272 7.78 -14.53 -2.99
C TRP A 272 7.50 -15.35 -4.23
N ARG A 273 8.18 -15.05 -5.32
CA ARG A 273 8.04 -15.80 -6.57
C ARG A 273 8.49 -17.25 -6.42
N ARG A 274 9.60 -17.50 -5.73
CA ARG A 274 10.06 -18.88 -5.42
C ARG A 274 9.21 -19.54 -4.33
N MET A 275 8.75 -18.76 -3.35
CA MET A 275 7.90 -19.23 -2.27
C MET A 275 6.53 -19.73 -2.78
N LEU A 276 5.91 -19.00 -3.70
CA LEU A 276 4.56 -19.23 -4.21
C LEU A 276 4.49 -20.16 -5.44
N SER A 277 5.62 -20.72 -5.88
CA SER A 277 5.65 -21.63 -7.03
C SER A 277 4.81 -22.89 -6.73
N GLN A 278 3.73 -23.07 -7.49
CA GLN A 278 2.64 -24.00 -7.18
C GLN A 278 2.98 -25.49 -7.36
N ARG A 279 4.01 -25.86 -8.12
CA ARG A 279 4.39 -27.27 -8.33
C ARG A 279 5.90 -27.45 -8.47
N TRP A 280 6.38 -28.60 -8.00
CA TRP A 280 7.76 -29.05 -8.16
C TRP A 280 8.16 -29.05 -9.64
N GLY A 281 9.21 -28.29 -9.95
CA GLY A 281 9.80 -28.09 -11.27
C GLY A 281 11.00 -27.15 -11.13
N GLU A 282 11.86 -27.07 -12.14
CA GLU A 282 13.00 -26.12 -12.15
C GLU A 282 12.48 -24.76 -11.68
N ILE A 283 13.14 -24.19 -10.65
CA ILE A 283 12.72 -22.94 -10.05
C ILE A 283 12.54 -21.94 -11.19
N LEU A 284 11.39 -21.27 -11.26
CA LEU A 284 11.15 -20.16 -12.19
C LEU A 284 12.05 -18.99 -11.76
N THR A 285 13.36 -19.12 -11.93
CA THR A 285 14.30 -18.06 -11.67
C THR A 285 14.14 -16.98 -12.73
N GLU A 286 14.73 -15.81 -12.49
CA GLU A 286 14.69 -14.75 -13.48
C GLU A 286 15.51 -15.14 -14.71
N GLU A 287 16.62 -15.88 -14.54
CA GLU A 287 17.45 -16.36 -15.64
C GLU A 287 16.68 -17.34 -16.54
N VAL A 288 15.90 -18.25 -15.94
CA VAL A 288 15.02 -19.17 -16.69
C VAL A 288 13.96 -18.38 -17.45
N ARG A 289 13.32 -17.40 -16.80
CA ARG A 289 12.32 -16.54 -17.46
C ARG A 289 12.92 -15.79 -18.64
N GLN A 290 14.07 -15.15 -18.45
CA GLN A 290 14.77 -14.42 -19.51
C GLN A 290 15.19 -15.34 -20.66
N ARG A 291 15.60 -16.58 -20.38
CA ARG A 291 15.89 -17.58 -21.40
C ARG A 291 14.64 -17.91 -22.22
N VAL A 292 13.51 -18.18 -21.57
CA VAL A 292 12.24 -18.48 -22.25
C VAL A 292 11.78 -17.30 -23.10
N ILE A 293 11.83 -16.08 -22.56
CA ILE A 293 11.48 -14.85 -23.28
C ILE A 293 12.44 -14.64 -24.47
N GLY A 294 13.74 -14.80 -24.27
CA GLY A 294 14.75 -14.70 -25.32
C GLY A 294 14.50 -15.68 -26.47
N SER A 295 14.20 -16.95 -26.16
CA SER A 295 13.81 -17.95 -27.16
C SER A 295 12.54 -17.55 -27.92
N TRP A 296 11.57 -16.93 -27.25
CA TRP A 296 10.36 -16.43 -27.91
C TRP A 296 10.60 -15.20 -28.79
N VAL A 297 11.51 -14.32 -28.40
CA VAL A 297 11.94 -13.19 -29.23
C VAL A 297 12.59 -13.68 -30.52
N THR A 298 13.42 -14.72 -30.45
CA THR A 298 14.03 -15.35 -31.63
C THR A 298 13.00 -16.08 -32.49
N PHE A 299 12.00 -16.72 -31.86
CA PHE A 299 10.99 -17.54 -32.54
C PHE A 299 9.55 -17.10 -32.20
N PRO A 300 9.10 -15.92 -32.66
CA PRO A 300 7.81 -15.34 -32.26
C PRO A 300 6.58 -16.12 -32.75
N TRP A 301 6.76 -17.01 -33.73
CA TRP A 301 5.71 -17.92 -34.21
C TRP A 301 5.50 -19.15 -33.32
N TRP A 302 6.39 -19.46 -32.37
CA TRP A 302 6.27 -20.66 -31.52
C TRP A 302 5.15 -20.57 -30.48
N SER A 303 4.29 -21.60 -30.41
CA SER A 303 3.30 -21.74 -29.33
C SER A 303 3.98 -22.05 -27.99
N ALA A 304 3.25 -21.87 -26.87
CA ALA A 304 3.75 -22.29 -25.55
C ALA A 304 4.09 -23.79 -25.50
N ARG A 305 3.35 -24.62 -26.27
CA ARG A 305 3.63 -26.05 -26.40
C ARG A 305 4.94 -26.33 -27.15
N ARG A 306 5.16 -25.68 -28.30
CA ARG A 306 6.43 -25.79 -29.06
C ARG A 306 7.63 -25.29 -28.24
N MET A 307 7.44 -24.23 -27.46
CA MET A 307 8.47 -23.73 -26.56
C MET A 307 8.79 -24.73 -25.45
N TRP A 308 7.76 -25.32 -24.85
CA TRP A 308 7.93 -26.38 -23.85
C TRP A 308 8.65 -27.61 -24.44
N GLU A 309 8.26 -28.08 -25.64
CA GLU A 309 8.95 -29.18 -26.34
C GLU A 309 10.43 -28.87 -26.59
N HIS A 310 10.75 -27.62 -26.98
CA HIS A 310 12.13 -27.18 -27.16
C HIS A 310 12.93 -27.15 -25.86
N LEU A 311 12.35 -26.63 -24.77
CA LEU A 311 13.01 -26.60 -23.45
C LEU A 311 13.19 -28.00 -22.87
N GLN A 312 12.24 -28.91 -23.12
CA GLN A 312 12.33 -30.32 -22.75
C GLN A 312 13.50 -31.00 -23.47
N SER A 313 13.73 -30.67 -24.75
CA SER A 313 14.88 -31.19 -25.51
C SER A 313 16.25 -30.68 -25.03
N GLN A 314 16.26 -29.62 -24.21
CA GLN A 314 17.47 -29.06 -23.57
C GLN A 314 17.61 -29.50 -22.11
N GLU A 315 16.99 -30.63 -21.73
CA GLU A 315 16.99 -31.20 -20.37
C GLU A 315 16.38 -30.29 -19.28
N SER A 316 15.64 -29.24 -19.65
CA SER A 316 15.00 -28.38 -18.66
C SER A 316 13.79 -29.07 -18.03
N ARG A 317 13.64 -28.94 -16.71
CA ARG A 317 12.52 -29.53 -15.94
C ARG A 317 11.31 -28.59 -15.84
N ILE A 318 11.18 -27.64 -16.77
CA ILE A 318 10.07 -26.69 -16.81
C ILE A 318 8.82 -27.39 -17.35
N THR A 319 7.70 -27.18 -16.67
CA THR A 319 6.40 -27.74 -17.06
C THR A 319 5.65 -26.80 -18.01
N LEU A 320 4.77 -27.34 -18.86
CA LEU A 320 3.95 -26.55 -19.78
C LEU A 320 3.13 -25.42 -19.09
N PRO A 321 2.51 -25.64 -17.91
CA PRO A 321 1.85 -24.56 -17.17
C PRO A 321 2.78 -23.41 -16.79
N GLN A 322 4.02 -23.71 -16.40
CA GLN A 322 5.02 -22.69 -16.07
C GLN A 322 5.41 -21.85 -17.30
N VAL A 323 5.51 -22.48 -18.48
CA VAL A 323 5.74 -21.74 -19.73
C VAL A 323 4.57 -20.79 -20.02
N LYS A 324 3.31 -21.26 -19.86
CA LYS A 324 2.13 -20.39 -20.02
C LYS A 324 2.15 -19.23 -19.02
N GLN A 325 2.50 -19.48 -17.76
CA GLN A 325 2.62 -18.46 -16.72
C GLN A 325 3.67 -17.41 -17.09
N ILE A 326 4.86 -17.81 -17.55
CA ILE A 326 5.90 -16.87 -18.02
C ILE A 326 5.35 -15.99 -19.14
N GLY A 327 4.62 -16.57 -20.10
CA GLY A 327 4.04 -15.83 -21.22
C GLY A 327 2.98 -14.81 -20.81
N GLN A 328 2.23 -15.07 -19.74
CA GLN A 328 1.23 -14.15 -19.21
C GLN A 328 1.89 -13.03 -18.40
N GLU A 329 2.76 -13.38 -17.44
CA GLU A 329 3.39 -12.42 -16.52
C GLU A 329 4.35 -11.46 -17.24
N SER A 330 5.03 -11.92 -18.30
CA SER A 330 5.93 -11.07 -19.10
C SER A 330 5.20 -10.14 -20.07
N GLY A 331 3.88 -10.29 -20.25
CA GLY A 331 3.12 -9.60 -21.29
C GLY A 331 3.35 -10.14 -22.72
N TRP A 332 4.19 -11.17 -22.90
CA TRP A 332 4.47 -11.75 -24.22
C TRP A 332 3.22 -12.28 -24.93
N THR A 333 2.28 -12.85 -24.18
CA THR A 333 1.01 -13.35 -24.74
C THR A 333 0.20 -12.22 -25.36
N LEU A 334 0.11 -11.09 -24.65
CA LEU A 334 -0.60 -9.90 -25.12
C LEU A 334 0.12 -9.29 -26.34
N LEU A 335 1.45 -9.14 -26.27
CA LEU A 335 2.25 -8.64 -27.38
C LEU A 335 2.06 -9.49 -28.64
N ARG A 336 2.16 -10.82 -28.50
CA ARG A 336 2.00 -11.74 -29.64
C ARG A 336 0.61 -11.70 -30.24
N GLN A 337 -0.43 -11.53 -29.43
CA GLN A 337 -1.79 -11.34 -29.93
C GLN A 337 -1.87 -10.07 -30.79
N ARG A 338 -1.38 -8.93 -30.27
CA ARG A 338 -1.36 -7.66 -31.00
C ARG A 338 -0.52 -7.70 -32.27
N LEU A 339 0.62 -8.39 -32.24
CA LEU A 339 1.46 -8.57 -33.43
C LEU A 339 0.74 -9.42 -34.47
N ARG A 340 0.00 -10.47 -34.09
CA ARG A 340 -0.76 -11.31 -35.04
C ARG A 340 -1.95 -10.61 -35.69
N GLU A 341 -2.51 -9.60 -35.04
CA GLU A 341 -3.55 -8.73 -35.61
C GLU A 341 -3.01 -7.90 -36.78
N ARG A 342 -1.74 -7.46 -36.69
CA ARG A 342 -1.13 -6.52 -37.65
C ARG A 342 -0.19 -7.17 -38.65
N TYR A 343 0.43 -8.28 -38.26
CA TYR A 343 1.46 -8.99 -39.01
C TYR A 343 1.08 -10.45 -39.22
N GLN A 344 1.43 -10.98 -40.39
CA GLN A 344 1.54 -12.41 -40.61
C GLN A 344 2.89 -12.87 -40.07
N ILE A 345 2.86 -13.74 -39.06
CA ILE A 345 4.05 -14.22 -38.34
C ILE A 345 4.12 -15.73 -38.54
N SER A 346 5.04 -16.17 -39.38
CA SER A 346 5.37 -17.58 -39.62
C SER A 346 6.88 -17.81 -39.47
N ALA A 347 7.32 -19.06 -39.60
CA ALA A 347 8.76 -19.38 -39.60
C ALA A 347 9.51 -18.76 -40.78
N GLU A 348 8.81 -18.49 -41.87
CA GLU A 348 9.39 -18.06 -43.14
C GLU A 348 9.18 -16.57 -43.41
N SER A 349 8.23 -15.93 -42.71
CA SER A 349 7.86 -14.55 -42.99
C SER A 349 7.38 -13.81 -41.75
N PHE A 350 7.81 -12.55 -41.66
CA PHE A 350 7.29 -11.56 -40.73
C PHE A 350 6.91 -10.33 -41.57
N ARG A 351 5.64 -10.25 -41.99
CA ARG A 351 5.17 -9.19 -42.90
C ARG A 351 3.89 -8.56 -42.39
N PRO A 352 3.65 -7.25 -42.60
CA PRO A 352 2.36 -6.64 -42.34
C PRO A 352 1.27 -7.40 -43.08
N ARG A 353 0.08 -7.54 -42.49
CA ARG A 353 -1.07 -8.06 -43.23
C ARG A 353 -1.49 -7.03 -44.28
N ASP A 354 -1.80 -7.51 -45.48
CA ASP A 354 -2.18 -6.64 -46.60
C ASP A 354 -3.37 -5.73 -46.25
N GLU A 355 -4.39 -6.28 -45.57
CA GLU A 355 -5.56 -5.52 -45.08
C GLU A 355 -5.16 -4.37 -44.15
N TRP A 356 -4.22 -4.61 -43.23
CA TRP A 356 -3.75 -3.60 -42.29
C TRP A 356 -2.92 -2.53 -43.02
N LEU A 357 -2.03 -2.94 -43.93
CA LEU A 357 -1.20 -2.04 -44.73
C LEU A 357 -2.04 -1.13 -45.63
N VAL A 358 -3.02 -1.71 -46.34
CA VAL A 358 -3.97 -0.95 -47.18
C VAL A 358 -4.76 0.04 -46.32
N GLY A 359 -5.25 -0.37 -45.15
CA GLY A 359 -5.97 0.53 -44.24
C GLY A 359 -5.12 1.71 -43.76
N GLN A 360 -3.83 1.51 -43.48
CA GLN A 360 -2.92 2.60 -43.10
C GLN A 360 -2.62 3.53 -44.27
N LEU A 361 -2.37 2.99 -45.48
CA LEU A 361 -2.08 3.79 -46.67
C LEU A 361 -3.28 4.64 -47.09
N LEU A 362 -4.49 4.06 -47.10
CA LEU A 362 -5.71 4.81 -47.38
C LEU A 362 -5.96 5.92 -46.35
N GLY A 363 -5.68 5.66 -45.07
CA GLY A 363 -5.80 6.65 -44.01
C GLY A 363 -4.79 7.81 -44.12
N GLN A 364 -3.67 7.61 -44.80
CA GLN A 364 -2.69 8.67 -45.07
C GLN A 364 -3.03 9.51 -46.30
N VAL A 365 -3.69 8.92 -47.31
CA VAL A 365 -4.12 9.63 -48.53
C VAL A 365 -5.41 10.46 -48.31
N GLN A 366 -6.24 10.08 -47.33
CA GLN A 366 -7.48 10.80 -46.98
C GLN A 366 -7.28 11.97 -46.00
N ARG A 367 -6.04 12.22 -45.56
CA ARG A 367 -5.66 13.42 -44.81
C ARG A 367 -4.92 14.38 -45.73
#